data_AF-A0A2S5IXI6-F1
#
_entry.id   AF-A0A2S5IXI6-F1
#
_cell.length_a   1.000
_cell.length_b   1.000
_cell.length_c   1.000
_cell.angle_alpha   90.00
_cell.angle_beta   90.00
_cell.angle_gamma   90.00
#
_symmetry.space_group_name_H-M   'P 1'
#
loop_
_entity.id
_entity.type
_entity.pdbx_description
1 polymer ?
#
loop_
_entity_poly.entity_id
_entity_poly.type
_entity_poly.pdbx_seq_one_letter_code
_entity_poly.pdbx_strand_id
1 'polypeptide(L)'
;MPTLKIHPGFGVLAARFDGDLRDRLRAAVINPQLLLAAKAALAAALAWTIALAIPGTPSEYPYYAPLGALLAIYPTVAGTIKLGLQTVVGLTIGILLAYIAVWAGDPDWVTIAFVVGVGVLLGGVLKRTAGGGSGIASAGLFVLVIGNENLGYSLGYLVQTVVGVGVGLAVSALILPPLHLNDAVGRMSGLRRTAARQLQEMGEALEEDWAEDDPRWTERRDALTASVRNARSALQYAAESRKGNVRRRFHPRDIRRDYRHVEVLEIVASHTLNITNMLQDGLHGTATEHPLPEAVRPPLQEAFTAVGNVLDLWTVEEDSTEMVRDAERALKVLETAAYESTSVTVPFGSAAAIGMNLHRIVQAVKPELDVEEES
;
A
#
# COMPACT_ATOMS: atom_id res chain seq x y z
N MET A 1 -11.35 72.00 -0.13
CA MET A 1 -10.98 70.94 0.85
C MET A 1 -11.50 69.61 0.32
N PRO A 2 -10.66 68.58 0.12
CA PRO A 2 -11.08 67.33 -0.52
C PRO A 2 -11.74 66.38 0.49
N THR A 3 -12.83 65.74 0.05
CA THR A 3 -13.62 64.75 0.79
C THR A 3 -12.93 63.38 0.77
N LEU A 4 -12.61 62.83 1.96
CA LEU A 4 -12.05 61.50 2.15
C LEU A 4 -13.14 60.43 1.93
N LYS A 5 -12.94 59.53 0.96
CA LYS A 5 -13.75 58.31 0.77
C LYS A 5 -13.25 57.22 1.72
N ILE A 6 -14.12 56.72 2.60
CA ILE A 6 -13.86 55.52 3.42
C ILE A 6 -14.25 54.28 2.59
N HIS A 7 -13.29 53.38 2.36
CA HIS A 7 -13.51 52.05 1.77
C HIS A 7 -14.03 51.05 2.82
N PRO A 8 -15.09 50.26 2.55
CA PRO A 8 -15.49 49.17 3.42
C PRO A 8 -14.75 47.88 3.00
N GLY A 9 -13.64 47.58 3.67
CA GLY A 9 -12.75 46.46 3.32
C GLY A 9 -12.58 45.39 4.40
N PHE A 10 -13.46 45.29 5.39
CA PHE A 10 -13.26 44.39 6.55
C PHE A 10 -14.15 43.13 6.58
N GLY A 11 -15.15 43.00 5.70
CA GLY A 11 -16.07 41.85 5.69
C GLY A 11 -15.56 40.60 4.95
N VAL A 12 -14.61 40.75 4.03
CA VAL A 12 -14.20 39.66 3.10
C VAL A 12 -13.06 38.79 3.66
N LEU A 13 -12.30 39.29 4.64
CA LEU A 13 -11.18 38.56 5.25
C LEU A 13 -11.63 37.53 6.31
N ALA A 14 -12.72 37.79 7.03
CA ALA A 14 -13.21 36.87 8.07
C ALA A 14 -13.83 35.59 7.49
N ALA A 15 -14.52 35.69 6.34
CA ALA A 15 -15.12 34.53 5.68
C ALA A 15 -14.09 33.59 5.03
N ARG A 16 -12.91 34.11 4.66
CA ARG A 16 -11.84 33.32 4.00
C ARG A 16 -11.05 32.44 4.99
N PHE A 17 -10.96 32.85 6.25
CA PHE A 17 -10.29 32.08 7.30
C PHE A 17 -11.10 30.86 7.78
N ASP A 18 -12.42 30.95 7.77
CA ASP A 18 -13.29 29.86 8.22
C ASP A 18 -13.37 28.71 7.20
N GLY A 19 -13.24 29.03 5.90
CA GLY A 19 -13.13 28.05 4.81
C GLY A 19 -11.80 27.29 4.81
N ASP A 20 -10.67 28.00 4.89
CA ASP A 20 -9.33 27.38 4.92
C ASP A 20 -9.13 26.53 6.18
N LEU A 21 -9.67 26.95 7.33
CA LEU A 21 -9.63 26.13 8.55
C LEU A 21 -10.50 24.87 8.43
N ARG A 22 -11.70 24.97 7.83
CA ARG A 22 -12.57 23.81 7.59
C ARG A 22 -11.99 22.85 6.56
N ASP A 23 -11.35 23.35 5.52
CA ASP A 23 -10.69 22.54 4.50
C ASP A 23 -9.39 21.93 5.03
N ARG A 24 -8.64 22.62 5.88
CA ARG A 24 -7.51 22.05 6.64
C ARG A 24 -7.96 21.04 7.69
N LEU A 25 -9.09 21.25 8.35
CA LEU A 25 -9.69 20.28 9.28
C LEU A 25 -10.23 19.06 8.53
N ARG A 26 -10.85 19.24 7.35
CA ARG A 26 -11.24 18.13 6.46
C ARG A 26 -10.03 17.39 5.94
N ALA A 27 -8.97 18.09 5.51
CA ALA A 27 -7.69 17.50 5.11
C ALA A 27 -6.97 16.81 6.28
N ALA A 28 -7.09 17.32 7.52
CA ALA A 28 -6.56 16.70 8.73
C ALA A 28 -7.36 15.46 9.14
N VAL A 29 -8.68 15.45 8.93
CA VAL A 29 -9.54 14.25 9.05
C VAL A 29 -9.18 13.20 7.99
N ILE A 30 -8.54 13.60 6.89
CA ILE A 30 -8.03 12.71 5.83
C ILE A 30 -6.62 12.18 6.15
N ASN A 31 -5.88 12.72 7.12
CA ASN A 31 -4.56 12.17 7.47
C ASN A 31 -4.71 10.88 8.29
N PRO A 32 -4.30 9.71 7.76
CA PRO A 32 -4.48 8.42 8.43
C PRO A 32 -3.79 8.36 9.80
N GLN A 33 -2.70 9.11 9.99
CA GLN A 33 -1.97 9.17 11.25
C GLN A 33 -2.73 9.91 12.34
N LEU A 34 -3.42 11.01 12.01
CA LEU A 34 -4.23 11.76 12.97
C LEU A 34 -5.44 10.95 13.43
N LEU A 35 -6.08 10.24 12.50
CA LEU A 35 -7.20 9.35 12.81
C LEU A 35 -6.76 8.17 13.68
N LEU A 36 -5.58 7.58 13.39
CA LEU A 36 -4.99 6.54 14.23
C LEU A 36 -4.66 7.07 15.64
N ALA A 37 -4.06 8.25 15.74
CA ALA A 37 -3.73 8.86 17.03
C ALA A 37 -4.99 9.13 17.86
N ALA A 38 -6.04 9.67 17.25
CA ALA A 38 -7.32 9.90 17.91
C ALA A 38 -7.97 8.59 18.39
N LYS A 39 -7.95 7.53 17.57
CA LYS A 39 -8.41 6.20 17.96
C LYS A 39 -7.62 5.65 19.16
N ALA A 40 -6.30 5.74 19.12
CA ALA A 40 -5.43 5.25 20.17
C ALA A 40 -5.69 6.00 21.49
N ALA A 41 -5.78 7.33 21.44
CA ALA A 41 -6.08 8.16 22.60
C ALA A 41 -7.46 7.83 23.21
N LEU A 42 -8.49 7.71 22.35
CA LEU A 42 -9.84 7.38 22.79
C LEU A 42 -9.92 5.96 23.38
N ALA A 43 -9.26 4.99 22.75
CA ALA A 43 -9.18 3.62 23.26
C ALA A 43 -8.48 3.55 24.61
N ALA A 44 -7.35 4.25 24.78
CA ALA A 44 -6.62 4.31 26.04
C ALA A 44 -7.45 4.96 27.16
N ALA A 45 -8.13 6.07 26.86
CA ALA A 45 -9.00 6.76 27.82
C ALA A 45 -10.18 5.89 28.25
N LEU A 46 -10.88 5.26 27.30
CA LEU A 46 -11.98 4.36 27.61
C LEU A 46 -11.50 3.13 28.38
N ALA A 47 -10.37 2.55 28.01
CA ALA A 47 -9.80 1.38 28.70
C ALA A 47 -9.47 1.72 30.15
N TRP A 48 -8.89 2.89 30.42
CA TRP A 48 -8.66 3.36 31.79
C TRP A 48 -9.97 3.49 32.58
N THR A 49 -10.99 4.14 32.02
CA THR A 49 -12.26 4.32 32.71
C THR A 49 -12.95 2.99 33.05
N ILE A 50 -12.88 2.02 32.14
CA ILE A 50 -13.45 0.68 32.35
C ILE A 50 -12.61 -0.09 33.36
N ALA A 51 -11.28 0.02 33.31
CA ALA A 51 -10.37 -0.64 34.25
C ALA A 51 -10.64 -0.29 35.71
N LEU A 52 -10.97 0.97 35.98
CA LEU A 52 -11.32 1.45 37.32
C LEU A 52 -12.66 0.90 37.84
N ALA A 53 -13.55 0.49 36.93
CA ALA A 53 -14.85 -0.07 37.29
C ALA A 53 -14.81 -1.58 37.57
N ILE A 54 -13.67 -2.25 37.32
CA ILE A 54 -13.52 -3.69 37.53
C ILE A 54 -13.27 -3.96 39.03
N PRO A 55 -14.12 -4.75 39.70
CA PRO A 55 -13.92 -5.13 41.09
C PRO A 55 -12.88 -6.26 41.26
N GLY A 56 -12.21 -6.31 42.41
CA GLY A 56 -11.28 -7.39 42.79
C GLY A 56 -9.81 -7.04 42.61
N THR A 57 -8.91 -8.03 42.77
CA THR A 57 -7.45 -7.85 42.65
C THR A 57 -6.97 -7.20 41.34
N PRO A 58 -7.64 -7.32 40.17
CA PRO A 58 -7.23 -6.59 38.97
C PRO A 58 -7.35 -5.06 39.10
N SER A 59 -8.15 -4.53 40.04
CA SER A 59 -8.35 -3.09 40.21
C SER A 59 -7.11 -2.36 40.71
N GLU A 60 -6.14 -3.08 41.27
CA GLU A 60 -4.87 -2.53 41.76
C GLU A 60 -3.92 -2.16 40.61
N TYR A 61 -4.16 -2.69 39.40
CA TYR A 61 -3.29 -2.53 38.25
C TYR A 61 -3.99 -1.96 37.00
N PRO A 62 -4.76 -0.85 37.11
CA PRO A 62 -5.60 -0.35 36.01
C PRO A 62 -4.79 0.18 34.81
N TYR A 63 -3.51 0.48 35.01
CA TYR A 63 -2.61 1.04 33.99
C TYR A 63 -2.27 0.03 32.87
N TYR A 64 -2.50 -1.27 33.07
CA TYR A 64 -2.33 -2.25 32.01
C TYR A 64 -3.44 -2.24 30.97
N ALA A 65 -4.65 -1.73 31.28
CA ALA A 65 -5.71 -1.67 30.28
C ALA A 65 -5.44 -0.63 29.18
N PRO A 66 -5.02 0.62 29.47
CA PRO A 66 -4.58 1.55 28.43
C PRO A 66 -3.39 1.01 27.62
N LEU A 67 -2.46 0.32 28.27
CA LEU A 67 -1.32 -0.33 27.61
C LEU A 67 -1.80 -1.43 26.66
N GLY A 68 -2.72 -2.30 27.08
CA GLY A 68 -3.32 -3.33 26.24
C GLY A 68 -4.09 -2.75 25.04
N ALA A 69 -4.82 -1.65 25.25
CA ALA A 69 -5.51 -0.93 24.17
C ALA A 69 -4.52 -0.35 23.16
N LEU A 70 -3.44 0.28 23.64
CA LEU A 70 -2.38 0.86 22.81
C LEU A 70 -1.66 -0.23 22.01
N LEU A 71 -1.33 -1.36 22.64
CA LEU A 71 -0.65 -2.46 21.96
C LEU A 71 -1.54 -3.13 20.91
N ALA A 72 -2.86 -3.12 21.06
CA ALA A 72 -3.78 -3.70 20.09
C ALA A 72 -4.13 -2.76 18.93
N ILE A 73 -4.04 -1.43 19.09
CA ILE A 73 -4.58 -0.49 18.11
C ILE A 73 -3.80 -0.52 16.80
N TYR A 74 -4.52 -0.62 15.69
CA TYR A 74 -3.95 -0.64 14.34
C TYR A 74 -4.85 0.14 13.37
N PRO A 75 -4.33 0.64 12.23
CA PRO A 75 -5.17 1.32 11.22
C PRO A 75 -6.39 0.54 10.76
N THR A 76 -6.31 -0.78 10.70
CA THR A 76 -7.38 -1.68 10.23
C THR A 76 -7.95 -2.50 11.39
N VAL A 77 -9.24 -2.85 11.30
CA VAL A 77 -9.92 -3.70 12.31
C VAL A 77 -9.29 -5.08 12.35
N ALA A 78 -9.04 -5.71 11.19
CA ALA A 78 -8.36 -7.00 11.14
C ALA A 78 -6.94 -6.96 11.70
N GLY A 79 -6.20 -5.87 11.44
CA GLY A 79 -4.90 -5.66 12.05
C GLY A 79 -5.00 -5.51 13.57
N THR A 80 -6.02 -4.79 14.05
CA THR A 80 -6.29 -4.62 15.50
C THR A 80 -6.61 -5.97 16.15
N ILE A 81 -7.43 -6.82 15.51
CA ILE A 81 -7.75 -8.19 15.98
C ILE A 81 -6.49 -9.03 16.05
N LYS A 82 -5.70 -9.04 14.97
CA LYS A 82 -4.47 -9.83 14.90
C LYS A 82 -3.48 -9.40 15.97
N LEU A 83 -3.25 -8.09 16.09
CA LEU A 83 -2.30 -7.53 17.04
C LEU A 83 -2.77 -7.73 18.48
N GLY A 84 -4.06 -7.51 18.77
CA GLY A 84 -4.66 -7.78 20.07
C GLY A 84 -4.53 -9.24 20.50
N LEU A 85 -4.82 -10.19 19.59
CA LEU A 85 -4.65 -11.62 19.88
C LEU A 85 -3.18 -11.96 20.13
N GLN A 86 -2.27 -11.40 19.32
CA GLN A 86 -0.84 -11.55 19.49
C GLN A 86 -0.36 -11.02 20.85
N THR A 87 -0.87 -9.87 21.30
CA THR A 87 -0.56 -9.30 22.62
C THR A 87 -1.04 -10.22 23.75
N VAL A 88 -2.27 -10.72 23.70
CA VAL A 88 -2.82 -11.61 24.75
C VAL A 88 -2.07 -12.94 24.80
N VAL A 89 -1.79 -13.54 23.64
CA VAL A 89 -1.02 -14.80 23.55
C VAL A 89 0.41 -14.58 24.05
N GLY A 90 1.08 -13.52 23.60
CA GLY A 90 2.44 -13.19 24.01
C GLY A 90 2.55 -12.95 25.52
N LEU A 91 1.60 -12.19 26.08
CA LEU A 91 1.48 -11.97 27.51
C LEU A 91 1.29 -13.27 28.28
N THR A 92 0.38 -14.13 27.82
CA THR A 92 0.11 -15.42 28.47
C THR A 92 1.35 -16.32 28.49
N ILE A 93 2.07 -16.41 27.37
CA ILE A 93 3.33 -17.17 27.28
C ILE A 93 4.39 -16.55 28.20
N GLY A 94 4.52 -15.23 28.23
CA GLY A 94 5.45 -14.53 29.11
C GLY A 94 5.17 -14.79 30.59
N ILE A 95 3.91 -14.74 31.01
CA ILE A 95 3.48 -15.09 32.36
C ILE A 95 3.88 -16.53 32.70
N LEU A 96 3.60 -17.49 31.82
CA LEU A 96 3.95 -18.90 32.04
C LEU A 96 5.48 -19.10 32.16
N LEU A 97 6.26 -18.42 31.31
CA LEU A 97 7.73 -18.45 31.39
C LEU A 97 8.23 -17.88 32.71
N ALA A 98 7.66 -16.78 33.18
CA ALA A 98 8.03 -16.18 34.46
C ALA A 98 7.75 -17.15 35.62
N TYR A 99 6.60 -17.82 35.61
CA TYR A 99 6.30 -18.85 36.61
C TYR A 99 7.31 -20.00 36.58
N ILE A 100 7.69 -20.49 35.40
CA ILE A 100 8.72 -21.53 35.28
C ILE A 100 10.08 -21.04 35.84
N ALA A 101 10.42 -19.77 35.63
CA ALA A 101 11.66 -19.19 36.15
C ALA A 101 11.65 -19.03 37.67
N VAL A 102 10.52 -18.68 38.28
CA VAL A 102 10.36 -18.60 39.75
C VAL A 102 10.60 -19.96 40.41
N TRP A 103 10.24 -21.07 39.75
CA TRP A 103 10.58 -22.42 40.24
C TRP A 103 12.10 -22.68 40.30
N ALA A 104 12.91 -21.94 39.53
CA ALA A 104 14.36 -22.06 39.53
C ALA A 104 15.04 -21.22 40.63
N GLY A 105 14.32 -20.30 41.27
CA GLY A 105 14.82 -19.47 42.38
C GLY A 105 14.31 -18.04 42.33
N ASP A 106 14.84 -17.21 43.24
CA ASP A 106 14.55 -15.77 43.31
C ASP A 106 14.97 -15.03 42.02
N PRO A 107 14.38 -13.86 41.73
CA PRO A 107 14.78 -13.02 40.61
C PRO A 107 16.25 -12.57 40.68
N ASP A 108 17.12 -13.30 39.96
CA ASP A 108 18.53 -12.96 39.73
C ASP A 108 18.84 -12.80 38.23
N TRP A 109 20.03 -12.30 37.89
CA TRP A 109 20.51 -12.12 36.52
C TRP A 109 20.36 -13.38 35.66
N VAL A 110 20.52 -14.57 36.25
CA VAL A 110 20.34 -15.86 35.56
C VAL A 110 18.88 -16.09 35.14
N THR A 111 17.94 -15.92 36.06
CA THR A 111 16.49 -16.09 35.80
C THR A 111 15.99 -15.05 34.79
N ILE A 112 16.49 -13.82 34.88
CA ILE A 112 16.19 -12.74 33.93
C ILE A 112 16.74 -13.09 32.54
N ALA A 113 18.00 -13.51 32.45
CA ALA A 113 18.61 -13.91 31.18
C ALA A 113 17.87 -15.10 30.55
N PHE A 114 17.41 -16.05 31.36
CA PHE A 114 16.58 -17.16 30.91
C PHE A 114 15.24 -16.69 30.34
N VAL A 115 14.46 -15.90 31.09
CA VAL A 115 13.14 -15.43 30.64
C VAL A 115 13.24 -14.58 29.38
N VAL A 116 14.21 -13.67 29.33
CA VAL A 116 14.43 -12.82 28.14
C VAL A 116 14.93 -13.65 26.97
N GLY A 117 15.93 -14.51 27.18
CA GLY A 117 16.50 -15.35 26.12
C GLY A 117 15.46 -16.30 25.51
N VAL A 118 14.74 -17.04 26.36
CA VAL A 118 13.68 -17.95 25.92
C VAL A 118 12.51 -17.17 25.32
N GLY A 119 12.11 -16.04 25.91
CA GLY A 119 11.03 -15.20 25.39
C GLY A 119 11.33 -14.68 23.97
N VAL A 120 12.56 -14.22 23.72
CA VAL A 120 13.01 -13.77 22.40
C VAL A 120 13.06 -14.94 21.41
N LEU A 121 13.60 -16.09 21.81
CA LEU A 121 13.62 -17.30 20.98
C LEU A 121 12.21 -17.74 20.60
N LEU A 122 11.31 -17.83 21.59
CA LEU A 122 9.92 -18.23 21.37
C LEU A 122 9.20 -17.25 20.46
N GLY A 123 9.35 -15.93 20.62
CA GLY A 123 8.71 -15.01 19.69
C GLY A 123 9.40 -14.93 18.32
N GLY A 124 10.64 -15.40 18.19
CA GLY A 124 11.29 -15.67 16.91
C GLY A 124 10.70 -16.88 16.16
N VAL A 125 10.34 -17.94 16.89
CA VAL A 125 9.68 -19.14 16.34
C VAL A 125 8.18 -18.88 16.10
N LEU A 126 7.53 -18.16 17.01
CA LEU A 126 6.09 -17.84 17.02
C LEU A 126 5.78 -16.48 16.38
N LYS A 127 6.58 -16.04 15.39
CA LYS A 127 6.44 -14.74 14.70
C LYS A 127 5.01 -14.45 14.23
N ARG A 128 4.26 -15.47 13.83
CA ARG A 128 2.88 -15.33 13.34
C ARG A 128 1.84 -15.19 14.46
N THR A 129 2.07 -15.73 15.65
CA THR A 129 1.05 -15.87 16.71
C THR A 129 1.25 -14.97 17.93
N ALA A 130 2.46 -14.46 18.19
CA ALA A 130 2.75 -13.70 19.41
C ALA A 130 3.33 -12.28 19.20
N GLY A 131 3.22 -11.71 18.00
CA GLY A 131 3.48 -10.27 17.80
C GLY A 131 4.95 -9.84 17.86
N GLY A 132 5.88 -10.78 17.62
CA GLY A 132 7.32 -10.52 17.66
C GLY A 132 7.92 -10.71 19.06
N GLY A 133 9.19 -11.15 19.10
CA GLY A 133 9.94 -11.57 20.30
C GLY A 133 9.87 -10.66 21.54
N SER A 134 9.64 -9.36 21.36
CA SER A 134 9.64 -8.40 22.46
C SER A 134 8.44 -8.54 23.39
N GLY A 135 7.26 -8.96 22.91
CA GLY A 135 6.04 -9.05 23.72
C GLY A 135 6.12 -10.12 24.81
N ILE A 136 6.60 -11.32 24.46
CA ILE A 136 6.77 -12.44 25.39
C ILE A 136 7.84 -12.11 26.45
N ALA A 137 8.99 -11.62 26.00
CA ALA A 137 10.11 -11.31 26.88
C ALA A 137 9.76 -10.18 27.88
N SER A 138 9.13 -9.11 27.41
CA SER A 138 8.72 -7.99 28.28
C SER A 138 7.66 -8.41 29.30
N ALA A 139 6.63 -9.15 28.87
CA ALA A 139 5.60 -9.67 29.75
C ALA A 139 6.18 -10.59 30.84
N GLY A 140 7.03 -11.54 30.45
CA GLY A 140 7.69 -12.43 31.39
C GLY A 140 8.61 -11.69 32.37
N LEU A 141 9.36 -10.69 31.88
CA LEU A 141 10.21 -9.87 32.73
C LEU A 141 9.40 -9.08 33.76
N PHE A 142 8.30 -8.45 33.35
CA PHE A 142 7.43 -7.72 34.27
C PHE A 142 6.81 -8.63 35.33
N VAL A 143 6.43 -9.84 34.97
CA VAL A 143 5.87 -10.81 35.93
C VAL A 143 6.94 -11.32 36.87
N LEU A 144 8.13 -11.64 36.38
CA LEU A 144 9.24 -12.10 37.20
C LEU A 144 9.70 -11.03 38.21
N VAL A 145 9.90 -9.79 37.75
CA VAL A 145 10.51 -8.73 38.56
C VAL A 145 9.51 -8.04 39.48
N ILE A 146 8.30 -7.74 38.99
CA ILE A 146 7.30 -6.95 39.74
C ILE A 146 6.31 -7.88 40.43
N GLY A 147 5.88 -8.94 39.74
CA GLY A 147 4.92 -9.91 40.28
C GLY A 147 5.55 -10.92 41.24
N ASN A 148 6.75 -11.41 40.93
CA ASN A 148 7.40 -12.51 41.62
C ASN A 148 6.41 -13.67 41.87
N GLU A 149 6.20 -14.08 43.13
CA GLU A 149 5.24 -15.14 43.52
C GLU A 149 3.77 -14.67 43.56
N ASN A 150 3.49 -13.38 43.39
CA ASN A 150 2.14 -12.83 43.52
C ASN A 150 1.26 -13.16 42.30
N LEU A 151 0.44 -14.21 42.44
CA LEU A 151 -0.61 -14.59 41.48
C LEU A 151 -1.63 -13.48 41.22
N GLY A 152 -1.87 -12.57 42.18
CA GLY A 152 -2.75 -11.43 42.01
C GLY A 152 -2.23 -10.44 40.96
N TYR A 153 -0.92 -10.22 40.90
CA TYR A 153 -0.31 -9.33 39.91
C TYR A 153 -0.42 -9.91 38.49
N SER A 154 -0.06 -11.18 38.29
CA SER A 154 -0.08 -11.80 36.96
C SER A 154 -1.51 -11.89 36.41
N LEU A 155 -2.49 -12.22 37.25
CA LEU A 155 -3.91 -12.19 36.90
C LEU A 155 -4.40 -10.78 36.61
N GLY A 156 -4.04 -9.79 37.44
CA GLY A 156 -4.38 -8.39 37.21
C GLY A 156 -3.84 -7.88 35.88
N TYR A 157 -2.57 -8.16 35.59
CA TYR A 157 -1.92 -7.79 34.33
C TYR A 157 -2.63 -8.44 33.13
N LEU A 158 -2.95 -9.74 33.21
CA LEU A 158 -3.66 -10.44 32.13
C LEU A 158 -5.07 -9.87 31.91
N VAL A 159 -5.89 -9.78 32.97
CA VAL A 159 -7.28 -9.32 32.88
C VAL A 159 -7.35 -7.89 32.36
N GLN A 160 -6.56 -6.98 32.93
CA GLN A 160 -6.57 -5.57 32.52
C GLN A 160 -6.09 -5.42 31.08
N THR A 161 -5.06 -6.16 30.66
CA THR A 161 -4.60 -6.14 29.27
C THR A 161 -5.69 -6.66 28.32
N VAL A 162 -6.36 -7.76 28.64
CA VAL A 162 -7.46 -8.33 27.84
C VAL A 162 -8.61 -7.32 27.70
N VAL A 163 -8.96 -6.63 28.78
CA VAL A 163 -9.97 -5.56 28.77
C VAL A 163 -9.52 -4.42 27.84
N GLY A 164 -8.27 -3.97 27.98
CA GLY A 164 -7.66 -2.97 27.10
C GLY A 164 -7.75 -3.35 25.63
N VAL A 165 -7.33 -4.57 25.29
CA VAL A 165 -7.43 -5.12 23.94
C VAL A 165 -8.88 -5.11 23.46
N GLY A 166 -9.83 -5.55 24.29
CA GLY A 166 -11.26 -5.55 23.98
C GLY A 166 -11.81 -4.14 23.69
N VAL A 167 -11.40 -3.14 24.46
CA VAL A 167 -11.78 -1.74 24.24
C VAL A 167 -11.15 -1.20 22.95
N GLY A 168 -9.86 -1.49 22.71
CA GLY A 168 -9.18 -1.13 21.46
C GLY A 168 -9.88 -1.71 20.23
N LEU A 169 -10.36 -2.95 20.32
CA LEU A 169 -11.16 -3.59 19.28
C LEU A 169 -12.51 -2.92 19.09
N ALA A 170 -13.23 -2.61 20.17
CA ALA A 170 -14.51 -1.91 20.11
C ALA A 170 -14.35 -0.53 19.46
N VAL A 171 -13.34 0.23 19.84
CA VAL A 171 -13.05 1.54 19.26
C VAL A 171 -12.65 1.44 17.79
N SER A 172 -11.79 0.47 17.44
CA SER A 172 -11.38 0.23 16.05
C SER A 172 -12.58 -0.17 15.17
N ALA A 173 -13.51 -0.95 15.72
CA ALA A 173 -14.73 -1.37 15.04
C ALA A 173 -15.79 -0.26 14.92
N LEU A 174 -15.93 0.61 15.93
CA LEU A 174 -16.89 1.73 15.96
C LEU A 174 -16.41 2.90 15.10
N ILE A 175 -15.14 3.29 15.25
CA ILE A 175 -14.49 4.31 14.43
C ILE A 175 -14.02 3.63 13.15
N LEU A 176 -14.97 3.29 12.30
CA LEU A 176 -14.73 2.56 11.06
C LEU A 176 -13.67 3.30 10.22
N PRO A 177 -12.57 2.63 9.81
CA PRO A 177 -11.63 3.25 8.89
C PRO A 177 -12.38 3.66 7.61
N PRO A 178 -12.08 4.82 7.01
CA PRO A 178 -12.58 5.13 5.68
C PRO A 178 -12.26 3.95 4.78
N LEU A 179 -13.23 3.53 3.98
CA LEU A 179 -12.94 2.61 2.90
C LEU A 179 -12.13 3.43 1.89
N HIS A 180 -10.80 3.39 1.98
CA HIS A 180 -9.86 4.02 1.06
C HIS A 180 -9.88 3.31 -0.32
N LEU A 181 -11.05 2.79 -0.71
CA LEU A 181 -11.30 2.10 -1.97
C LEU A 181 -11.11 3.06 -3.15
N ASN A 182 -11.50 4.33 -2.97
CA ASN A 182 -11.24 5.39 -3.96
C ASN A 182 -9.73 5.64 -4.14
N ASP A 183 -8.93 5.44 -3.09
CA ASP A 183 -7.47 5.57 -3.20
C ASP A 183 -6.87 4.38 -3.95
N ALA A 184 -7.33 3.16 -3.73
CA ALA A 184 -6.85 2.00 -4.48
C ALA A 184 -7.15 2.14 -5.99
N VAL A 185 -8.40 2.48 -6.34
CA VAL A 185 -8.80 2.74 -7.73
C VAL A 185 -8.00 3.91 -8.30
N GLY A 186 -7.87 5.02 -7.56
CA GLY A 186 -7.11 6.19 -8.02
C GLY A 186 -5.62 5.90 -8.23
N ARG A 187 -5.01 5.04 -7.41
CA ARG A 187 -3.61 4.59 -7.58
C ARG A 187 -3.45 3.66 -8.77
N MET A 188 -4.43 2.80 -9.06
CA MET A 188 -4.45 1.96 -10.26
C MET A 188 -4.60 2.81 -11.53
N SER A 189 -5.53 3.76 -11.55
CA SER A 189 -5.65 4.75 -12.64
C SER A 189 -4.39 5.61 -12.76
N GLY A 190 -3.67 5.85 -11.66
CA GLY A 190 -2.36 6.48 -11.65
C GLY A 190 -1.31 5.65 -12.38
N LEU A 191 -1.15 4.37 -12.01
CA LEU A 191 -0.23 3.44 -12.66
C LEU A 191 -0.49 3.32 -14.17
N ARG A 192 -1.76 3.15 -14.55
CA ARG A 192 -2.20 3.10 -15.95
C ARG A 192 -1.76 4.33 -16.74
N ARG A 193 -2.05 5.53 -16.23
CA ARG A 193 -1.65 6.80 -16.86
C ARG A 193 -0.13 6.98 -16.91
N THR A 194 0.59 6.49 -15.91
CA THR A 194 2.07 6.48 -15.96
C THR A 194 2.58 5.61 -17.09
N ALA A 195 2.04 4.39 -17.26
CA ALA A 195 2.43 3.49 -18.35
C ALA A 195 2.06 4.07 -19.72
N ALA A 196 0.84 4.60 -19.88
CA ALA A 196 0.37 5.23 -21.12
C ALA A 196 1.29 6.39 -21.56
N ARG A 197 1.58 7.30 -20.62
CA ARG A 197 2.46 8.44 -20.86
C ARG A 197 3.88 8.01 -21.21
N GLN A 198 4.41 6.98 -20.56
CA GLN A 198 5.74 6.47 -20.91
C GLN A 198 5.80 5.93 -22.33
N LEU A 199 4.77 5.22 -22.80
CA LEU A 199 4.70 4.81 -24.20
C LEU A 199 4.70 6.02 -25.14
N GLN A 200 3.88 7.04 -24.88
CA GLN A 200 3.86 8.27 -25.69
C GLN A 200 5.23 8.99 -25.71
N GLU A 201 5.85 9.16 -24.55
CA GLU A 201 7.16 9.78 -24.41
C GLU A 201 8.30 8.95 -25.05
N MET A 202 8.14 7.62 -25.17
CA MET A 202 9.05 6.78 -25.95
C MET A 202 8.94 7.05 -27.45
N GLY A 203 7.76 7.45 -27.93
CA GLY A 203 7.58 7.98 -29.28
C GLY A 203 8.29 9.31 -29.48
N GLU A 204 8.23 10.21 -28.49
CA GLU A 204 8.98 11.48 -28.51
C GLU A 204 10.50 11.24 -28.47
N ALA A 205 10.96 10.22 -27.74
CA ALA A 205 12.38 9.84 -27.69
C ALA A 205 12.94 9.41 -29.06
N LEU A 206 12.10 8.82 -29.92
CA LEU A 206 12.46 8.46 -31.30
C LEU A 206 12.62 9.70 -32.19
N GLU A 207 11.80 10.74 -31.97
CA GLU A 207 11.78 11.98 -32.75
C GLU A 207 12.90 12.94 -32.32
N GLU A 208 13.11 13.07 -31.01
CA GLU A 208 14.16 13.91 -30.42
C GLU A 208 15.54 13.24 -30.40
N ASP A 209 15.63 11.95 -30.76
CA ASP A 209 16.86 11.15 -30.79
C ASP A 209 17.64 11.18 -29.46
N TRP A 210 16.98 10.79 -28.37
CA TRP A 210 17.55 10.87 -27.02
C TRP A 210 18.86 10.09 -26.86
N ALA A 211 19.86 10.71 -26.24
CA ALA A 211 21.13 10.06 -25.94
C ALA A 211 20.96 8.84 -25.00
N GLU A 212 21.88 7.87 -25.09
CA GLU A 212 21.88 6.65 -24.27
C GLU A 212 21.95 6.97 -22.75
N ASP A 213 22.69 8.02 -22.38
CA ASP A 213 22.92 8.45 -21.00
C ASP A 213 21.93 9.55 -20.53
N ASP A 214 20.86 9.82 -21.30
CA ASP A 214 19.87 10.82 -20.93
C ASP A 214 19.19 10.44 -19.60
N PRO A 215 19.20 11.32 -18.57
CA PRO A 215 18.60 11.05 -17.26
C PRO A 215 17.10 10.70 -17.36
N ARG A 216 16.43 11.17 -18.41
CA ARG A 216 15.02 10.89 -18.73
C ARG A 216 14.69 9.40 -18.78
N TRP A 217 15.64 8.53 -19.18
CA TRP A 217 15.44 7.08 -19.14
C TRP A 217 15.29 6.57 -17.71
N THR A 218 16.14 7.02 -16.80
CA THR A 218 16.12 6.58 -15.39
C THR A 218 14.92 7.11 -14.64
N GLU A 219 14.56 8.37 -14.85
CA GLU A 219 13.36 8.97 -14.26
C GLU A 219 12.09 8.16 -14.60
N ARG A 220 11.99 7.66 -15.83
CA ARG A 220 10.86 6.82 -16.28
C ARG A 220 10.83 5.48 -15.56
N ARG A 221 11.97 4.77 -15.51
CA ARG A 221 12.05 3.47 -14.80
C ARG A 221 11.64 3.62 -13.33
N ASP A 222 12.09 4.68 -12.66
CA ASP A 222 11.78 4.97 -11.27
C ASP A 222 10.31 5.34 -11.06
N ALA A 223 9.76 6.21 -11.91
CA ALA A 223 8.35 6.62 -11.84
C ALA A 223 7.38 5.44 -12.03
N LEU A 224 7.68 4.53 -12.97
CA LEU A 224 6.86 3.34 -13.20
C LEU A 224 6.95 2.37 -12.01
N THR A 225 8.17 2.08 -11.55
CA THR A 225 8.42 1.20 -10.40
C THR A 225 7.76 1.71 -9.12
N ALA A 226 7.82 3.02 -8.87
CA ALA A 226 7.14 3.65 -7.74
C ALA A 226 5.62 3.54 -7.88
N SER A 227 5.07 3.72 -9.08
CA SER A 227 3.64 3.60 -9.35
C SER A 227 3.11 2.19 -9.08
N VAL A 228 3.84 1.15 -9.52
CA VAL A 228 3.51 -0.26 -9.24
C VAL A 228 3.48 -0.54 -7.73
N ARG A 229 4.53 -0.11 -7.01
CA ARG A 229 4.62 -0.28 -5.55
C ARG A 229 3.48 0.39 -4.81
N ASN A 230 3.11 1.59 -5.22
CA ASN A 230 2.02 2.36 -4.63
C ASN A 230 0.66 1.70 -4.89
N ALA A 231 0.40 1.22 -6.11
CA ALA A 231 -0.84 0.50 -6.45
C ALA A 231 -1.00 -0.78 -5.63
N ARG A 232 0.06 -1.60 -5.54
CA ARG A 232 0.09 -2.84 -4.74
C ARG A 232 -0.16 -2.57 -3.25
N SER A 233 0.49 -1.55 -2.70
CA SER A 233 0.35 -1.18 -1.29
C SER A 233 -1.07 -0.69 -0.98
N ALA A 234 -1.66 0.11 -1.88
CA ALA A 234 -3.03 0.58 -1.74
C ALA A 234 -4.05 -0.57 -1.81
N LEU A 235 -3.87 -1.52 -2.73
CA LEU A 235 -4.75 -2.70 -2.82
C LEU A 235 -4.65 -3.58 -1.58
N GLN A 236 -3.43 -3.84 -1.09
CA GLN A 236 -3.23 -4.62 0.13
C GLN A 236 -3.91 -3.94 1.33
N TYR A 237 -3.73 -2.62 1.48
CA TYR A 237 -4.36 -1.84 2.54
C TYR A 237 -5.89 -1.87 2.44
N ALA A 238 -6.45 -1.74 1.22
CA ALA A 238 -7.88 -1.82 0.98
C ALA A 238 -8.44 -3.22 1.32
N ALA A 239 -7.76 -4.28 0.92
CA ALA A 239 -8.13 -5.66 1.22
C ALA A 239 -8.11 -5.95 2.73
N GLU A 240 -7.10 -5.45 3.45
CA GLU A 240 -7.01 -5.56 4.91
C GLU A 240 -8.06 -4.72 5.63
N SER A 241 -8.31 -3.48 5.19
CA SER A 241 -9.33 -2.58 5.75
C SER A 241 -10.74 -3.14 5.63
N ARG A 242 -10.98 -3.98 4.61
CA ARG A 242 -12.27 -4.66 4.42
C ARG A 242 -12.45 -5.85 5.38
N LYS A 243 -11.38 -6.53 5.77
CA LYS A 243 -11.46 -7.67 6.70
C LYS A 243 -11.94 -7.15 8.06
N GLY A 244 -13.05 -7.69 8.55
CA GLY A 244 -13.66 -7.28 9.83
C GLY A 244 -14.49 -5.99 9.79
N ASN A 245 -14.60 -5.31 8.64
CA ASN A 245 -15.40 -4.09 8.52
C ASN A 245 -16.89 -4.42 8.33
N VAL A 246 -17.73 -4.02 9.29
CA VAL A 246 -19.19 -4.25 9.27
C VAL A 246 -19.86 -3.60 8.04
N ARG A 247 -19.33 -2.47 7.54
CA ARG A 247 -19.86 -1.80 6.34
C ARG A 247 -19.73 -2.64 5.06
N ARG A 248 -18.89 -3.68 5.04
CA ARG A 248 -18.82 -4.65 3.94
C ARG A 248 -20.18 -5.23 3.60
N ARG A 249 -21.04 -5.46 4.61
CA ARG A 249 -22.36 -6.06 4.40
C ARG A 249 -23.28 -5.20 3.53
N PHE A 250 -23.03 -3.89 3.48
CA PHE A 250 -23.84 -2.92 2.73
C PHE A 250 -23.21 -2.52 1.39
N HIS A 251 -21.94 -2.86 1.14
CA HIS A 251 -21.23 -2.54 -0.11
C HIS A 251 -20.41 -3.76 -0.59
N PRO A 252 -21.07 -4.81 -1.10
CA PRO A 252 -20.37 -5.97 -1.66
C PRO A 252 -19.69 -5.59 -2.99
N ARG A 253 -18.36 -5.46 -2.98
CA ARG A 253 -17.52 -5.31 -4.20
C ARG A 253 -16.64 -6.56 -4.38
N ASP A 254 -16.47 -7.04 -5.60
CA ASP A 254 -15.62 -8.21 -5.88
C ASP A 254 -14.14 -7.80 -5.93
N ILE A 255 -13.42 -8.08 -4.83
CA ILE A 255 -11.98 -7.82 -4.72
C ILE A 255 -11.18 -8.65 -5.72
N ARG A 256 -11.68 -9.81 -6.15
CA ARG A 256 -10.95 -10.63 -7.14
C ARG A 256 -10.81 -9.87 -8.46
N ARG A 257 -11.79 -9.03 -8.82
CA ARG A 257 -11.71 -8.13 -9.97
C ARG A 257 -10.62 -7.07 -9.76
N ASP A 258 -10.61 -6.42 -8.60
CA ASP A 258 -9.57 -5.42 -8.28
C ASP A 258 -8.14 -6.02 -8.29
N TYR A 259 -7.95 -7.25 -7.78
CA TYR A 259 -6.66 -7.95 -7.86
C TYR A 259 -6.27 -8.30 -9.30
N ARG A 260 -7.23 -8.76 -10.11
CA ARG A 260 -7.00 -9.09 -11.53
C ARG A 260 -6.57 -7.85 -12.32
N HIS A 261 -7.24 -6.72 -12.10
CA HIS A 261 -6.84 -5.43 -12.71
C HIS A 261 -5.40 -5.03 -12.32
N VAL A 262 -4.98 -5.23 -11.05
CA VAL A 262 -3.59 -4.93 -10.65
C VAL A 262 -2.60 -5.88 -11.31
N GLU A 263 -2.93 -7.17 -11.43
CA GLU A 263 -2.08 -8.17 -12.10
C GLU A 263 -1.88 -7.82 -13.58
N VAL A 264 -2.95 -7.43 -14.28
CA VAL A 264 -2.87 -6.92 -15.66
C VAL A 264 -1.98 -5.69 -15.74
N LEU A 265 -2.13 -4.72 -14.83
CA LEU A 265 -1.29 -3.52 -14.81
C LEU A 265 0.18 -3.81 -14.44
N GLU A 266 0.47 -4.81 -13.61
CA GLU A 266 1.84 -5.28 -13.34
C GLU A 266 2.47 -5.86 -14.61
N ILE A 267 1.72 -6.66 -15.38
CA ILE A 267 2.16 -7.16 -16.70
C ILE A 267 2.45 -6.02 -17.66
N VAL A 268 1.54 -5.04 -17.76
CA VAL A 268 1.72 -3.84 -18.61
C VAL A 268 2.97 -3.06 -18.20
N ALA A 269 3.18 -2.84 -16.90
CA ALA A 269 4.35 -2.14 -16.40
C ALA A 269 5.65 -2.90 -16.69
N SER A 270 5.68 -4.22 -16.54
CA SER A 270 6.85 -5.03 -16.89
C SER A 270 7.20 -4.93 -18.38
N HIS A 271 6.20 -5.02 -19.27
CA HIS A 271 6.45 -4.85 -20.70
C HIS A 271 6.89 -3.43 -21.05
N THR A 272 6.30 -2.41 -20.42
CA THR A 272 6.71 -1.00 -20.61
C THR A 272 8.16 -0.79 -20.18
N LEU A 273 8.58 -1.37 -19.04
CA LEU A 273 9.96 -1.30 -18.56
C LEU A 273 10.94 -1.99 -19.52
N ASN A 274 10.58 -3.16 -20.04
CA ASN A 274 11.39 -3.86 -21.03
C ASN A 274 11.56 -3.01 -22.30
N ILE A 275 10.47 -2.43 -22.80
CA ILE A 275 10.50 -1.53 -23.96
C ILE A 275 11.44 -0.35 -23.69
N THR A 276 11.33 0.32 -22.54
CA THR A 276 12.22 1.44 -22.18
C THR A 276 13.70 1.04 -22.27
N ASN A 277 14.07 -0.11 -21.70
CA ASN A 277 15.45 -0.60 -21.75
C ASN A 277 15.90 -0.91 -23.19
N MET A 278 15.05 -1.63 -23.94
CA MET A 278 15.33 -2.00 -25.32
C MET A 278 15.41 -0.80 -26.27
N LEU A 279 14.63 0.24 -26.00
CA LEU A 279 14.65 1.48 -26.78
C LEU A 279 15.89 2.30 -26.47
N GLN A 280 16.27 2.41 -25.19
CA GLN A 280 17.50 3.07 -24.77
C GLN A 280 18.73 2.44 -25.44
N ASP A 281 18.83 1.10 -25.42
CA ASP A 281 19.92 0.36 -26.05
C ASP A 281 19.82 0.40 -27.59
N GLY A 282 18.59 0.33 -28.12
CA GLY A 282 18.33 0.23 -29.55
C GLY A 282 18.44 1.54 -30.33
N LEU A 283 18.31 2.71 -29.71
CA LEU A 283 18.25 3.99 -30.43
C LEU A 283 19.55 4.28 -31.19
N HIS A 284 20.67 4.15 -30.47
CA HIS A 284 22.03 4.38 -30.96
C HIS A 284 22.80 3.08 -31.21
N GLY A 285 22.23 1.93 -30.83
CA GLY A 285 22.92 0.65 -30.82
C GLY A 285 23.89 0.54 -29.66
N THR A 286 24.38 -0.67 -29.43
CA THR A 286 25.35 -0.98 -28.37
C THR A 286 26.63 -1.57 -28.98
N ALA A 287 27.57 -1.99 -28.15
CA ALA A 287 28.76 -2.72 -28.62
C ALA A 287 28.42 -4.03 -29.36
N THR A 288 27.24 -4.60 -29.13
CA THR A 288 26.81 -5.89 -29.67
C THR A 288 25.56 -5.82 -30.55
N GLU A 289 24.84 -4.70 -30.53
CA GLU A 289 23.57 -4.53 -31.25
C GLU A 289 23.61 -3.32 -32.18
N HIS A 290 23.06 -3.48 -33.37
CA HIS A 290 22.96 -2.38 -34.33
C HIS A 290 21.83 -1.41 -33.93
N PRO A 291 21.96 -0.11 -34.25
CA PRO A 291 20.89 0.85 -34.03
C PRO A 291 19.61 0.49 -34.78
N LEU A 292 18.48 0.96 -34.26
CA LEU A 292 17.16 0.85 -34.88
C LEU A 292 17.18 1.47 -36.29
N PRO A 293 16.78 0.73 -37.33
CA PRO A 293 16.70 1.27 -38.68
C PRO A 293 15.75 2.47 -38.75
N GLU A 294 16.16 3.54 -39.44
CA GLU A 294 15.36 4.77 -39.58
C GLU A 294 13.96 4.49 -40.15
N ALA A 295 13.84 3.53 -41.08
CA ALA A 295 12.57 3.14 -41.68
C ALA A 295 11.55 2.57 -40.66
N VAL A 296 12.00 2.08 -39.51
CA VAL A 296 11.16 1.47 -38.48
C VAL A 296 10.76 2.48 -37.39
N ARG A 297 11.45 3.61 -37.28
CA ARG A 297 11.16 4.63 -36.25
C ARG A 297 9.74 5.19 -36.36
N PRO A 298 9.22 5.61 -37.55
CA PRO A 298 7.86 6.13 -37.64
C PRO A 298 6.76 5.09 -37.31
N PRO A 299 6.77 3.85 -37.85
CA PRO A 299 5.83 2.82 -37.43
C PRO A 299 5.87 2.50 -35.94
N LEU A 300 7.05 2.59 -35.33
CA LEU A 300 7.22 2.35 -33.90
C LEU A 300 6.62 3.47 -33.04
N GLN A 301 6.80 4.74 -33.45
CA GLN A 301 6.16 5.90 -32.82
C GLN A 301 4.63 5.83 -32.89
N GLU A 302 4.09 5.44 -34.05
CA GLU A 302 2.65 5.23 -34.23
C GLU A 302 2.13 4.11 -33.31
N ALA A 303 2.85 2.99 -33.23
CA ALA A 303 2.49 1.88 -32.34
C ALA A 303 2.53 2.26 -30.87
N PHE A 304 3.55 3.01 -30.43
CA PHE A 304 3.62 3.54 -29.06
C PHE A 304 2.44 4.45 -28.72
N THR A 305 2.08 5.36 -29.64
CA THR A 305 0.96 6.26 -29.47
C THR A 305 -0.36 5.49 -29.38
N ALA A 306 -0.60 4.56 -30.31
CA ALA A 306 -1.84 3.79 -30.35
C ALA A 306 -2.02 2.92 -29.10
N VAL A 307 -0.97 2.23 -28.65
CA VAL A 307 -1.03 1.40 -27.42
C VAL A 307 -1.11 2.29 -26.16
N GLY A 308 -0.42 3.43 -26.13
CA GLY A 308 -0.55 4.41 -25.04
C GLY A 308 -1.98 4.92 -24.91
N ASN A 309 -2.65 5.19 -26.03
CA ASN A 309 -4.05 5.62 -26.06
C ASN A 309 -4.99 4.54 -25.50
N VAL A 310 -4.80 3.26 -25.88
CA VAL A 310 -5.55 2.13 -25.30
C VAL A 310 -5.42 2.10 -23.78
N LEU A 311 -4.20 2.33 -23.25
CA LEU A 311 -3.99 2.37 -21.80
C LEU A 311 -4.64 3.60 -21.16
N ASP A 312 -4.58 4.79 -21.76
CA ASP A 312 -5.11 6.00 -21.11
C ASP A 312 -6.64 5.97 -20.98
N LEU A 313 -7.33 5.52 -22.03
CA LEU A 313 -8.79 5.56 -22.16
C LEU A 313 -9.49 4.21 -21.91
N TRP A 314 -8.78 3.22 -21.37
CA TRP A 314 -9.29 1.87 -21.03
C TRP A 314 -10.66 1.84 -20.29
N THR A 315 -11.07 2.90 -19.60
CA THR A 315 -12.33 2.96 -18.81
C THR A 315 -13.53 3.60 -19.52
N VAL A 316 -13.44 3.98 -20.79
CA VAL A 316 -14.54 4.58 -21.56
C VAL A 316 -15.05 3.56 -22.58
N GLU A 317 -16.17 2.92 -22.29
CA GLU A 317 -16.73 1.76 -23.01
C GLU A 317 -16.77 1.93 -24.54
N GLU A 318 -17.32 3.04 -25.05
CA GLU A 318 -17.57 3.21 -26.48
C GLU A 318 -16.29 3.45 -27.32
N ASP A 319 -15.26 4.10 -26.77
CA ASP A 319 -14.01 4.37 -27.49
C ASP A 319 -13.04 3.18 -27.48
N SER A 320 -13.18 2.29 -26.50
CA SER A 320 -12.17 1.28 -26.20
C SER A 320 -11.94 0.24 -27.31
N THR A 321 -13.00 -0.26 -27.95
CA THR A 321 -12.90 -1.28 -29.02
C THR A 321 -12.25 -0.72 -30.28
N GLU A 322 -12.56 0.53 -30.65
CA GLU A 322 -11.96 1.20 -31.81
C GLU A 322 -10.47 1.44 -31.57
N MET A 323 -10.10 1.92 -30.38
CA MET A 323 -8.71 2.13 -30.00
C MET A 323 -7.87 0.85 -30.01
N VAL A 324 -8.44 -0.28 -29.56
CA VAL A 324 -7.75 -1.57 -29.66
C VAL A 324 -7.50 -1.97 -31.10
N ARG A 325 -8.48 -1.75 -32.00
CA ARG A 325 -8.30 -2.02 -33.43
C ARG A 325 -7.24 -1.11 -34.03
N ASP A 326 -7.16 0.14 -33.60
CA ASP A 326 -6.14 1.11 -34.04
C ASP A 326 -4.74 0.67 -33.62
N ALA A 327 -4.60 0.22 -32.36
CA ALA A 327 -3.37 -0.35 -31.86
C ALA A 327 -2.97 -1.63 -32.61
N GLU A 328 -3.91 -2.56 -32.85
CA GLU A 328 -3.66 -3.78 -33.64
C GLU A 328 -3.23 -3.43 -35.07
N ARG A 329 -3.81 -2.40 -35.70
CA ARG A 329 -3.40 -1.90 -37.02
C ARG A 329 -1.98 -1.34 -37.00
N ALA A 330 -1.67 -0.46 -36.06
CA ALA A 330 -0.33 0.14 -35.94
C ALA A 330 0.75 -0.93 -35.68
N LEU A 331 0.45 -1.92 -34.83
CA LEU A 331 1.36 -3.04 -34.57
C LEU A 331 1.63 -3.90 -35.81
N LYS A 332 0.63 -4.09 -36.68
CA LYS A 332 0.80 -4.83 -37.94
C LYS A 332 1.67 -4.07 -38.95
N VAL A 333 1.57 -2.75 -38.98
CA VAL A 333 2.45 -1.89 -39.79
C VAL A 333 3.88 -1.98 -39.26
N LEU A 334 4.07 -1.89 -37.95
CA LEU A 334 5.37 -2.06 -37.30
C LEU A 334 5.99 -3.44 -37.59
N GLU A 335 5.20 -4.52 -37.49
CA GLU A 335 5.67 -5.88 -37.78
C GLU A 335 6.18 -6.01 -39.22
N THR A 336 5.44 -5.41 -40.18
CA THR A 336 5.83 -5.40 -41.60
C THR A 336 7.13 -4.64 -41.82
N ALA A 337 7.25 -3.44 -41.25
CA ALA A 337 8.45 -2.62 -41.34
C ALA A 337 9.66 -3.31 -40.69
N ALA A 338 9.47 -3.95 -39.53
CA ALA A 338 10.52 -4.70 -38.84
C ALA A 338 10.98 -5.90 -39.67
N TYR A 339 10.04 -6.64 -40.28
CA TYR A 339 10.36 -7.77 -41.16
C TYR A 339 11.15 -7.33 -42.39
N GLU A 340 10.71 -6.28 -43.08
CA GLU A 340 11.39 -5.73 -44.26
C GLU A 340 12.78 -5.15 -43.95
N SER A 341 12.99 -4.66 -42.72
CA SER A 341 14.29 -4.16 -42.25
C SER A 341 15.27 -5.26 -41.83
N THR A 342 14.83 -6.52 -41.75
CA THR A 342 15.67 -7.63 -41.30
C THR A 342 16.70 -8.00 -42.37
N SER A 343 17.95 -8.20 -41.95
CA SER A 343 19.04 -8.61 -42.84
C SER A 343 19.89 -9.74 -42.23
N VAL A 344 20.71 -10.39 -43.05
CA VAL A 344 21.62 -11.47 -42.60
C VAL A 344 22.58 -10.99 -41.49
N THR A 345 22.92 -9.70 -41.47
CA THR A 345 23.80 -9.08 -40.49
C THR A 345 23.04 -8.44 -39.31
N VAL A 346 21.72 -8.30 -39.40
CA VAL A 346 20.83 -7.80 -38.33
C VAL A 346 19.59 -8.71 -38.22
N PRO A 347 19.76 -9.99 -37.81
CA PRO A 347 18.63 -10.90 -37.67
C PRO A 347 17.82 -10.57 -36.41
N PHE A 348 16.49 -10.39 -36.55
CA PHE A 348 15.54 -10.13 -35.45
C PHE A 348 15.96 -8.97 -34.52
N GLY A 349 15.84 -7.74 -35.03
CA GLY A 349 16.24 -6.52 -34.30
C GLY A 349 15.32 -6.11 -33.14
N SER A 350 15.79 -5.18 -32.31
CA SER A 350 15.12 -4.64 -31.11
C SER A 350 13.69 -4.15 -31.41
N ALA A 351 13.41 -3.69 -32.62
CA ALA A 351 12.07 -3.31 -33.07
C ALA A 351 11.04 -4.45 -33.01
N ALA A 352 11.40 -5.66 -33.43
CA ALA A 352 10.48 -6.80 -33.41
C ALA A 352 10.14 -7.22 -31.98
N ALA A 353 11.13 -7.20 -31.10
CA ALA A 353 10.94 -7.53 -29.69
C ALA A 353 10.18 -6.42 -28.94
N ILE A 354 10.40 -5.14 -29.27
CA ILE A 354 9.55 -4.04 -28.78
C ILE A 354 8.11 -4.24 -29.26
N GLY A 355 7.89 -4.50 -30.56
CA GLY A 355 6.57 -4.79 -31.12
C GLY A 355 5.87 -5.95 -30.43
N MET A 356 6.61 -7.02 -30.09
CA MET A 356 6.07 -8.14 -29.32
C MET A 356 5.65 -7.74 -27.89
N ASN A 357 6.44 -6.91 -27.20
CA ASN A 357 6.06 -6.40 -25.87
C ASN A 357 4.80 -5.52 -25.96
N LEU A 358 4.68 -4.67 -26.98
CA LEU A 358 3.47 -3.86 -27.23
C LEU A 358 2.25 -4.73 -27.52
N HIS A 359 2.40 -5.77 -28.33
CA HIS A 359 1.34 -6.74 -28.58
C HIS A 359 0.89 -7.44 -27.28
N ARG A 360 1.84 -7.81 -26.41
CA ARG A 360 1.52 -8.40 -25.10
C ARG A 360 0.77 -7.44 -24.18
N ILE A 361 1.08 -6.14 -24.23
CA ILE A 361 0.32 -5.10 -23.51
C ILE A 361 -1.13 -5.09 -23.97
N VAL A 362 -1.39 -5.01 -25.28
CA VAL A 362 -2.76 -5.00 -25.83
C VAL A 362 -3.52 -6.28 -25.45
N GLN A 363 -2.89 -7.44 -25.57
CA GLN A 363 -3.52 -8.72 -25.21
C GLN A 363 -3.80 -8.86 -23.71
N ALA A 364 -2.99 -8.24 -22.84
CA ALA A 364 -3.22 -8.28 -21.39
C ALA A 364 -4.47 -7.47 -20.99
N VAL A 365 -4.77 -6.39 -21.72
CA VAL A 365 -5.88 -5.48 -21.41
C VAL A 365 -7.21 -5.92 -22.04
N LYS A 366 -7.16 -6.64 -23.17
CA LYS A 366 -8.34 -7.09 -23.94
C LYS A 366 -9.41 -7.85 -23.12
N PRO A 367 -9.07 -8.87 -22.29
CA PRO A 367 -10.08 -9.61 -21.54
C PRO A 367 -10.83 -8.79 -20.50
N GLU A 368 -10.25 -7.67 -20.02
CA GLU A 368 -10.93 -6.80 -19.06
C GLU A 368 -11.86 -5.79 -19.73
N LEU A 369 -11.63 -5.48 -21.01
CA LEU A 369 -12.54 -4.66 -21.83
C LEU A 369 -13.88 -5.39 -22.04
N ASP A 370 -13.82 -6.66 -22.43
CA ASP A 370 -15.02 -7.48 -22.69
C ASP A 370 -15.86 -7.69 -21.40
N VAL A 371 -15.25 -7.63 -20.21
CA VAL A 371 -15.92 -7.79 -18.91
C VAL A 371 -16.61 -6.51 -18.42
N GLU A 372 -16.14 -5.34 -18.87
CA GLU A 372 -16.82 -4.06 -18.60
C GLU A 372 -18.08 -3.91 -19.46
N GLU A 373 -18.07 -4.35 -20.72
CA GLU A 373 -19.25 -4.31 -21.62
C GLU A 373 -20.48 -5.11 -21.10
N GLU A 374 -20.28 -6.11 -20.24
CA GLU A 374 -21.36 -6.95 -19.69
C GLU A 374 -21.92 -6.47 -18.34
N SER A 375 -21.30 -5.47 -17.68
CA SER A 375 -21.62 -5.06 -16.30
C SER A 375 -22.32 -3.71 -16.19
#